data_AF-A0A8T5DKV9-F1
#
_entry.id   AF-A0A8T5DKV9-F1
#
_cell.length_a   1.000
_cell.length_b   1.000
_cell.length_c   1.000
_cell.angle_alpha   90.00
_cell.angle_beta   90.00
_cell.angle_gamma   90.00
#
_symmetry.space_group_name_H-M   'P 1'
#
loop_
_entity.id
_entity.type
_entity.pdbx_description
1 polymer ?
#
loop_
_entity_poly.entity_id
_entity_poly.type
_entity_poly.pdbx_seq_one_letter_code
_entity_poly.pdbx_strand_id
1 'polypeptide(L)'
;MKKSIFTATVFSILLSTNIFASEFCDGFKQGYQTGYAQEKGYPNHYIPSCPYPPSKGYNDPKSDYEHGYVVGLRQGMQEGN
;
A
#
# COMPACT_ATOMS: atom_id res chain seq x y z
N MET A 1 -44.93 9.04 6.35
CA MET A 1 -43.84 9.10 5.35
C MET A 1 -42.56 9.81 5.84
N LYS A 2 -42.40 10.13 7.13
CA LYS A 2 -41.20 10.81 7.67
C LYS A 2 -40.10 9.86 8.19
N LYS A 3 -40.46 8.62 8.54
CA LYS A 3 -39.55 7.61 9.12
C LYS A 3 -38.57 6.99 8.10
N SER A 4 -38.98 6.90 6.83
CA SER A 4 -38.17 6.33 5.73
C SER A 4 -37.06 7.26 5.26
N ILE A 5 -37.20 8.57 5.47
CA ILE A 5 -36.18 9.57 5.10
C ILE A 5 -35.02 9.51 6.13
N PHE A 6 -35.34 9.33 7.41
CA PHE A 6 -34.35 9.26 8.49
C PHE A 6 -33.46 8.02 8.42
N THR A 7 -33.97 6.92 7.84
CA THR A 7 -33.21 5.68 7.67
C THR A 7 -32.26 5.74 6.48
N ALA A 8 -32.58 6.51 5.44
CA ALA A 8 -31.72 6.68 4.26
C ALA A 8 -30.45 7.50 4.55
N THR A 9 -30.52 8.46 5.46
CA THR A 9 -29.39 9.35 5.81
C THR A 9 -28.30 8.63 6.60
N VAL A 10 -28.65 7.68 7.46
CA VAL A 10 -27.68 6.94 8.30
C VAL A 10 -26.86 5.95 7.46
N PHE A 11 -27.43 5.38 6.40
CA PHE A 11 -26.73 4.42 5.54
C PHE A 11 -25.67 5.06 4.63
N SER A 12 -25.77 6.35 4.32
CA SER A 12 -24.80 7.05 3.46
C SER A 12 -23.49 7.44 4.17
N ILE A 13 -23.46 7.46 5.50
CA ILE A 13 -22.30 7.94 6.28
C ILE A 13 -21.25 6.84 6.49
N LEU A 14 -21.60 5.57 6.25
CA LEU A 14 -20.75 4.41 6.53
C LEU A 14 -19.82 4.00 5.38
N LEU A 15 -19.82 4.70 4.24
CA LEU A 15 -19.15 4.21 3.02
C LEU A 15 -17.78 4.84 2.71
N SER A 16 -17.22 5.69 3.57
CA SER A 16 -16.05 6.49 3.20
C SER A 16 -14.98 6.61 4.27
N THR A 17 -14.49 5.47 4.77
CA THR A 17 -13.21 5.41 5.48
C THR A 17 -12.28 4.39 4.83
N ASN A 18 -11.87 4.64 3.58
CA ASN A 18 -10.59 4.11 3.12
C ASN A 18 -9.53 4.94 3.86
N ILE A 19 -8.99 4.39 4.95
CA ILE A 19 -7.83 4.94 5.64
C ILE A 19 -6.73 4.98 4.59
N PHE A 20 -6.43 6.19 4.09
CA PHE A 20 -5.57 6.44 2.93
C PHE A 20 -4.16 5.85 3.14
N ALA A 21 -3.95 4.60 2.72
CA ALA A 21 -2.63 4.18 2.29
C ALA A 21 -2.33 4.99 1.02
N SER A 22 -1.20 5.69 0.98
CA SER A 22 -0.78 6.36 -0.25
C SER A 22 -0.50 5.31 -1.32
N GLU A 23 -0.66 5.65 -2.61
CA GLU A 23 -0.30 4.74 -3.71
C GLU A 23 1.12 4.19 -3.55
N PHE A 24 2.04 5.01 -3.04
CA PHE A 24 3.38 4.59 -2.66
C PHE A 24 3.40 3.45 -1.64
N CYS A 25 2.58 3.52 -0.59
CA CYS A 25 2.51 2.47 0.43
C CYS A 25 1.96 1.16 -0.12
N ASP A 26 0.96 1.23 -0.98
CA ASP A 26 0.42 0.05 -1.65
C ASP A 26 1.48 -0.59 -2.55
N GLY A 27 2.19 0.23 -3.32
CA GLY A 27 3.33 -0.20 -4.11
C GLY A 27 4.40 -0.86 -3.25
N PHE A 28 4.85 -0.17 -2.19
CA PHE A 28 5.87 -0.65 -1.26
C PHE A 28 5.52 -2.00 -0.68
N LYS A 29 4.29 -2.17 -0.19
CA LYS A 29 3.81 -3.44 0.37
C LYS A 29 3.92 -4.57 -0.65
N GLN A 30 3.42 -4.37 -1.87
CA GLN A 30 3.47 -5.37 -2.93
C GLN A 30 4.90 -5.70 -3.37
N GLY A 31 5.74 -4.67 -3.49
CA GLY A 31 7.15 -4.81 -3.84
C GLY A 31 7.90 -5.62 -2.78
N TYR A 32 7.77 -5.25 -1.51
CA TYR A 32 8.41 -5.94 -0.39
C TYR A 32 8.03 -7.42 -0.34
N GLN A 33 6.73 -7.71 -0.50
CA GLN A 33 6.28 -9.09 -0.56
C GLN A 33 6.89 -9.89 -1.72
N THR A 34 7.00 -9.27 -2.88
CA THR A 34 7.62 -9.89 -4.06
C THR A 34 9.10 -10.19 -3.80
N GLY A 35 9.85 -9.20 -3.31
CA GLY A 35 11.30 -9.31 -3.10
C GLY A 35 11.66 -10.33 -2.04
N TYR A 36 10.94 -10.34 -0.93
CA TYR A 36 11.17 -11.32 0.14
C TYR A 36 10.83 -12.74 -0.30
N ALA A 37 9.71 -12.91 -1.03
CA ALA A 37 9.32 -14.20 -1.58
C ALA A 37 10.35 -14.74 -2.58
N GLN A 38 10.98 -13.86 -3.35
CA GLN A 38 12.03 -14.23 -4.30
C GLN A 38 13.24 -14.86 -3.58
N GLU A 39 13.63 -14.34 -2.41
CA GLU A 39 14.79 -14.84 -1.67
C GLU A 39 14.47 -16.04 -0.77
N LYS A 40 13.32 -16.03 -0.07
CA LYS A 40 12.95 -17.10 0.87
C LYS A 40 12.07 -18.20 0.28
N GLY A 41 11.51 -18.00 -0.92
CA GLY A 41 10.62 -18.96 -1.58
C GLY A 41 9.18 -19.00 -1.06
N TYR A 42 8.81 -18.12 -0.12
CA TYR A 42 7.42 -17.96 0.34
C TYR A 42 7.10 -16.49 0.65
N PRO A 43 5.88 -16.02 0.34
CA PRO A 43 5.50 -14.62 0.51
C PRO A 43 5.04 -14.27 1.93
N ASN A 44 4.89 -15.26 2.81
CA ASN A 44 4.23 -15.08 4.10
C ASN A 44 5.23 -14.69 5.19
N HIS A 45 5.31 -13.39 5.47
CA HIS A 45 6.19 -12.78 6.47
C HIS A 45 5.58 -11.47 6.94
N TYR A 46 6.10 -10.95 8.06
CA TYR A 46 5.71 -9.64 8.55
C TYR A 46 6.12 -8.56 7.54
N ILE A 47 5.15 -7.78 7.07
CA ILE A 47 5.42 -6.64 6.19
C ILE A 47 5.68 -5.43 7.09
N PRO A 48 6.82 -4.73 6.93
CA PRO A 48 7.14 -3.55 7.71
C PRO A 48 6.13 -2.44 7.45
N SER A 49 6.03 -1.51 8.39
CA SER A 49 5.25 -0.29 8.20
C SER A 49 5.74 0.46 6.96
N CYS A 50 4.80 1.00 6.18
CA CYS A 50 5.14 1.82 5.02
C CYS A 50 6.09 2.97 5.41
N PRO A 51 7.25 3.11 4.77
CA PRO A 51 8.15 4.22 5.02
C PRO A 51 7.60 5.53 4.44
N TYR A 52 8.15 6.65 4.89
CA TYR A 52 7.90 7.93 4.24
C TYR A 52 8.44 7.89 2.81
N PRO A 53 7.67 8.32 1.78
CA PRO A 53 8.13 8.28 0.40
C PRO A 53 9.40 9.12 0.21
N PRO A 54 10.50 8.55 -0.31
CA PRO A 54 11.67 9.34 -0.62
C PRO A 54 11.36 10.31 -1.77
N SER A 55 12.12 11.40 -1.86
CA SER A 55 12.02 12.31 -3.00
C SER A 55 12.41 11.58 -4.28
N LYS A 56 11.57 11.67 -5.31
CA LYS A 56 11.86 11.08 -6.61
C LYS A 56 13.01 11.82 -7.30
N GLY A 57 14.01 11.08 -7.72
CA GLY A 57 15.06 11.52 -8.63
C GLY A 57 14.59 11.53 -10.08
N TYR A 58 15.44 12.02 -10.99
CA TYR A 58 15.16 12.11 -12.42
C TYR A 58 14.85 10.75 -13.08
N ASN A 59 15.45 9.67 -12.56
CA ASN A 59 15.30 8.31 -13.09
C ASN A 59 14.25 7.47 -12.35
N ASP A 60 13.57 8.02 -11.34
CA ASP A 60 12.56 7.27 -10.59
C ASP A 60 11.23 7.18 -11.35
N PRO A 61 10.42 6.15 -11.07
CA PRO A 61 9.12 6.03 -11.68
C PRO A 61 8.23 7.25 -11.42
N LYS A 62 7.55 7.72 -12.46
CA LYS A 62 6.59 8.82 -12.35
C LYS A 62 5.41 8.45 -11.44
N SER A 63 4.99 7.18 -11.46
CA SER A 63 3.95 6.65 -10.58
C SER A 63 4.46 6.53 -9.14
N ASP A 64 3.64 6.96 -8.17
CA ASP A 64 3.94 6.79 -6.74
C ASP A 64 3.91 5.31 -6.35
N TYR A 65 2.94 4.56 -6.89
CA TYR A 65 2.87 3.11 -6.73
C TYR A 65 4.12 2.41 -7.25
N GLU A 66 4.54 2.69 -8.47
CA GLU A 66 5.70 2.04 -9.07
C GLU A 66 6.99 2.40 -8.32
N HIS A 67 7.11 3.65 -7.88
CA HIS A 67 8.23 4.07 -7.04
C HIS A 67 8.24 3.31 -5.71
N GLY A 68 7.08 3.21 -5.04
CA GLY A 68 6.91 2.41 -3.83
C GLY A 68 7.28 0.95 -4.06
N TYR A 69 6.78 0.35 -5.15
CA TYR A 69 7.06 -1.05 -5.51
C TYR A 69 8.55 -1.31 -5.65
N VAL A 70 9.27 -0.44 -6.35
CA VAL A 70 10.72 -0.58 -6.53
C VAL A 70 11.47 -0.46 -5.20
N VAL A 71 11.07 0.47 -4.32
CA VAL A 71 11.65 0.61 -2.97
C VAL A 71 11.40 -0.64 -2.14
N GLY A 72 10.14 -1.10 -2.10
CA GLY A 72 9.73 -2.31 -1.37
C GLY A 72 10.47 -3.54 -1.87
N LEU A 73 10.54 -3.74 -3.19
CA LEU A 73 11.22 -4.89 -3.81
C LEU A 73 12.67 -5.01 -3.35
N ARG A 74 13.43 -3.91 -3.40
CA ARG A 74 14.84 -3.90 -2.96
C ARG A 74 14.97 -4.26 -1.49
N GLN A 75 14.12 -3.68 -0.63
CA GLN A 75 14.16 -3.96 0.81
C GLN A 75 13.76 -5.41 1.12
N GLY A 76 12.72 -5.93 0.46
CA GLY A 76 12.28 -7.30 0.62
C GLY A 76 13.38 -8.30 0.24
N MET A 77 14.11 -8.06 -0.85
CA MET A 77 15.27 -8.90 -1.23
C MET A 77 16.41 -8.79 -0.20
N GLN A 78 16.69 -7.60 0.32
CA GLN A 78 17.76 -7.41 1.31
C GLN A 78 17.48 -8.14 2.63
N GLU A 79 16.24 -8.09 3.12
CA GLU A 79 15.85 -8.77 4.35
C GLU A 79 15.58 -10.27 4.15
N GLY A 80 15.30 -10.66 2.89
CA GLY A 80 15.09 -12.04 2.49
C GLY A 80 16.36 -12.84 2.23
N ASN A 81 17.53 -12.20 2.06
CA ASN A 81 18.82 -12.88 1.90
C ASN A 81 19.34 -13.39 3.25
#